data_AF-A0A840VQG4-F1
#
_entry.id   AF-A0A840VQG4-F1
#
_cell.length_a   1.000
_cell.length_b   1.000
_cell.length_c   1.000
_cell.angle_alpha   90.00
_cell.angle_beta   90.00
_cell.angle_gamma   90.00
#
_symmetry.space_group_name_H-M   'P 1'
#
loop_
_entity.id
_entity.type
_entity.pdbx_description
1 polymer ?
#
loop_
_entity_poly.entity_id
_entity_poly.type
_entity_poly.pdbx_seq_one_letter_code
_entity_poly.pdbx_strand_id
1 'polypeptide(L)'
;MEIEEPGLNEQIQEYVRRHVALAELPAAAIVAETIEYLHGETDPADVEARAWPVVTEELSAHLAAQARWPEVTDSDRLTAAFRTLSAAGLVAREDFACCQNCGVAEIGDEVPRGRTARGYAFYHRQDAERGVDGSGVYLTYGLFGQPATVDVGEEIAAALRAEGLTVHWDGHTGTRIRVALTWQRRRAGRLAALPATVDDDVDIEVELLNEWTGSDAPTEGLTSAARLAGLDLPWLPAGVRIQVAHEGTTVVVRREGDTLVGAYPEQGGRELTVGRHDGMDLIRRLTGGSVPAATQPAPPNFLEATYQYRGSVQKGVPLDAAETRLLLHAMRPLSFDFLTAFGRSGGCVQVAWEPDGLWLEELDSARSTSTGRIATIGEAERMLTVLATEDRVPIDELGGDLVTKRW
;
A
#
# COMPACT_ATOMS: atom_id res chain seq x y z
N MET A 1 -8.19 -26.38 -33.68
CA MET A 1 -8.57 -26.41 -32.26
C MET A 1 -8.90 -24.97 -31.95
N GLU A 2 -10.16 -24.59 -32.16
CA GLU A 2 -10.64 -23.27 -31.75
C GLU A 2 -10.56 -23.24 -30.22
N ILE A 3 -9.74 -22.34 -29.68
CA ILE A 3 -9.74 -22.05 -28.26
C ILE A 3 -11.04 -21.27 -28.06
N GLU A 4 -12.04 -21.87 -27.43
CA GLU A 4 -13.24 -21.14 -26.98
C GLU A 4 -12.76 -19.99 -26.09
N GLU A 5 -13.16 -18.76 -26.44
CA GLU A 5 -12.83 -17.60 -25.63
C GLU A 5 -13.49 -17.76 -24.25
N PRO A 6 -12.73 -17.52 -23.16
CA PRO A 6 -13.27 -17.66 -21.81
C PRO A 6 -14.48 -16.75 -21.62
N GLY A 7 -15.52 -17.27 -20.95
CA GLY A 7 -16.72 -16.50 -20.67
C GLY A 7 -16.43 -15.31 -19.74
N LEU A 8 -17.26 -14.27 -19.76
CA LEU A 8 -17.09 -13.04 -18.97
C LEU A 8 -16.71 -13.29 -17.49
N ASN A 9 -17.39 -14.23 -16.81
CA ASN A 9 -17.11 -14.54 -15.41
C ASN A 9 -15.71 -15.15 -15.20
N GLU A 10 -15.24 -15.96 -16.15
CA GLU A 10 -13.91 -16.57 -16.09
C GLU A 10 -12.82 -15.51 -16.29
N GLN A 11 -13.03 -14.57 -17.23
CA GLN A 11 -12.13 -13.44 -17.43
C GLN A 11 -12.04 -12.54 -16.18
N ILE A 12 -13.19 -12.19 -15.57
CA ILE A 12 -13.24 -11.45 -14.31
C ILE A 12 -12.48 -12.21 -13.21
N GLN A 13 -12.74 -13.51 -13.06
CA GLN A 13 -12.08 -14.31 -12.02
C GLN A 13 -10.57 -14.40 -12.22
N GLU A 14 -10.10 -14.65 -13.43
CA GLU A 14 -8.68 -14.74 -13.74
C GLU A 14 -7.95 -13.41 -13.47
N TYR A 15 -8.55 -12.30 -13.92
CA TYR A 15 -8.02 -10.96 -13.71
C TYR A 15 -7.97 -10.60 -12.22
N VAL A 16 -9.09 -10.75 -11.52
CA VAL A 16 -9.19 -10.47 -10.07
C VAL A 16 -8.22 -11.31 -9.27
N ARG A 17 -8.13 -12.62 -9.53
CA ARG A 17 -7.20 -13.52 -8.82
C ARG A 17 -5.75 -13.05 -8.95
N ARG A 18 -5.32 -12.64 -10.16
CA ARG A 18 -3.97 -12.10 -10.37
C ARG A 18 -3.77 -10.81 -9.59
N HIS A 19 -4.67 -9.85 -9.68
CA HIS A 19 -4.54 -8.57 -8.99
C HIS A 19 -4.60 -8.70 -7.47
N VAL A 20 -5.43 -9.62 -6.94
CA VAL A 20 -5.41 -9.98 -5.52
C VAL A 20 -4.03 -10.53 -5.13
N ALA A 21 -3.49 -11.51 -5.87
CA ALA A 21 -2.20 -12.11 -5.56
C ALA A 21 -1.00 -11.14 -5.70
N LEU A 22 -1.05 -10.20 -6.64
CA LEU A 22 -0.03 -9.15 -6.79
C LEU A 22 0.12 -8.30 -5.52
N ALA A 23 -0.96 -8.16 -4.73
CA ALA A 23 -1.02 -7.35 -3.50
C ALA A 23 -0.85 -5.84 -3.70
N GLU A 24 -1.12 -5.36 -4.91
CA GLU A 24 -0.75 -4.00 -5.29
C GLU A 24 -1.93 -3.00 -5.16
N LEU A 25 -3.17 -3.43 -5.28
CA LEU A 25 -4.33 -2.53 -5.35
C LEU A 25 -5.35 -2.84 -4.25
N PRO A 26 -6.03 -1.83 -3.67
CA PRO A 26 -7.18 -2.05 -2.79
C PRO A 26 -8.38 -2.59 -3.57
N ALA A 27 -9.37 -3.16 -2.86
CA ALA A 27 -10.52 -3.84 -3.47
C ALA A 27 -11.25 -3.00 -4.53
N ALA A 28 -11.56 -1.73 -4.21
CA ALA A 28 -12.24 -0.81 -5.13
C ALA A 28 -11.44 -0.56 -6.42
N ALA A 29 -10.12 -0.41 -6.31
CA ALA A 29 -9.25 -0.22 -7.47
C ALA A 29 -9.16 -1.50 -8.32
N ILE A 30 -9.17 -2.69 -7.71
CA ILE A 30 -9.22 -3.95 -8.48
C ILE A 30 -10.50 -4.02 -9.32
N VAL A 31 -11.64 -3.62 -8.74
CA VAL A 31 -12.91 -3.56 -9.48
C VAL A 31 -12.84 -2.55 -10.63
N ALA A 32 -12.35 -1.33 -10.37
CA ALA A 32 -12.19 -0.31 -11.41
C ALA A 32 -11.28 -0.77 -12.56
N GLU A 33 -10.14 -1.38 -12.24
CA GLU A 33 -9.21 -1.92 -13.25
C GLU A 33 -9.81 -3.10 -14.01
N THR A 34 -10.68 -3.90 -13.39
CA THR A 34 -11.41 -4.98 -14.08
C THR A 34 -12.40 -4.41 -15.11
N ILE A 35 -13.05 -3.29 -14.78
CA ILE A 35 -13.95 -2.58 -15.71
C ILE A 35 -13.16 -2.02 -16.89
N GLU A 36 -12.03 -1.38 -16.63
CA GLU A 36 -11.13 -0.86 -17.68
C GLU A 36 -10.59 -1.98 -18.57
N TYR A 37 -10.20 -3.11 -17.99
CA TYR A 37 -9.69 -4.28 -18.73
C TYR A 37 -10.73 -4.84 -19.72
N LEU A 38 -12.01 -4.86 -19.34
CA LEU A 38 -13.12 -5.37 -20.15
C LEU A 38 -13.87 -4.25 -20.91
N HIS A 39 -13.26 -3.06 -21.01
CA HIS A 39 -13.88 -1.91 -21.63
C HIS A 39 -14.24 -2.18 -23.10
N GLY A 40 -15.48 -1.87 -23.47
CA GLY A 40 -15.98 -2.05 -24.84
C GLY A 40 -16.51 -3.46 -25.15
N GLU A 41 -16.34 -4.42 -24.22
CA GLU A 41 -16.85 -5.79 -24.37
C GLU A 41 -18.18 -6.01 -23.64
N THR A 42 -18.40 -5.32 -22.53
CA THR A 42 -19.60 -5.41 -21.68
C THR A 42 -19.94 -4.05 -21.05
N ASP A 43 -21.19 -3.87 -20.62
CA ASP A 43 -21.60 -2.70 -19.87
C ASP A 43 -20.80 -2.61 -18.53
N PRO A 44 -20.13 -1.48 -18.24
CA PRO A 44 -19.37 -1.28 -17.01
C PRO A 44 -20.13 -1.60 -15.72
N ALA A 45 -21.42 -1.27 -15.63
CA ALA A 45 -22.23 -1.54 -14.43
C ALA A 45 -22.41 -3.04 -14.20
N ASP A 46 -22.51 -3.78 -15.30
CA ASP A 46 -22.64 -5.23 -15.34
C ASP A 46 -21.32 -5.94 -14.96
N VAL A 47 -20.17 -5.35 -15.31
CA VAL A 47 -18.85 -5.82 -14.87
C VAL A 47 -18.66 -5.53 -13.39
N GLU A 48 -18.98 -4.31 -12.94
CA GLU A 48 -18.86 -3.90 -11.54
C GLU A 48 -19.65 -4.84 -10.61
N ALA A 49 -20.92 -5.07 -10.92
CA ALA A 49 -21.80 -5.92 -10.12
C ALA A 49 -21.29 -7.36 -10.00
N ARG A 50 -20.60 -7.88 -11.02
CA ARG A 50 -19.99 -9.23 -11.04
C ARG A 50 -18.62 -9.27 -10.38
N ALA A 51 -17.83 -8.20 -10.49
CA ALA A 51 -16.48 -8.14 -9.95
C ALA A 51 -16.46 -8.04 -8.43
N TRP A 52 -17.38 -7.30 -7.79
CA TRP A 52 -17.40 -7.11 -6.33
C TRP A 52 -17.45 -8.42 -5.52
N PRO A 53 -18.36 -9.37 -5.81
CA PRO A 53 -18.37 -10.66 -5.13
C PRO A 53 -17.06 -11.45 -5.32
N VAL A 54 -16.51 -11.45 -6.54
CA VAL A 54 -15.27 -12.17 -6.87
C VAL A 54 -14.08 -11.57 -6.14
N VAL A 55 -13.95 -10.24 -6.10
CA VAL A 55 -12.89 -9.55 -5.34
C VAL A 55 -13.00 -9.87 -3.86
N THR A 56 -14.22 -9.86 -3.31
CA THR A 56 -14.46 -10.17 -1.90
C THR A 56 -14.07 -11.61 -1.56
N GLU A 57 -14.43 -12.57 -2.41
CA GLU A 57 -14.10 -13.99 -2.24
C GLU A 57 -12.58 -14.24 -2.35
N GLU A 58 -11.96 -13.78 -3.44
CA GLU A 58 -10.53 -13.98 -3.70
C GLU A 58 -9.66 -13.29 -2.64
N LEU A 59 -10.02 -12.07 -2.22
CA LEU A 59 -9.29 -11.37 -1.15
C LEU A 59 -9.45 -12.07 0.20
N SER A 60 -10.65 -12.55 0.53
CA SER A 60 -10.86 -13.33 1.76
C SER A 60 -10.04 -14.63 1.76
N ALA A 61 -10.00 -15.33 0.63
CA ALA A 61 -9.19 -16.53 0.46
C ALA A 61 -7.68 -16.24 0.58
N HIS A 62 -7.22 -15.14 -0.02
CA HIS A 62 -5.83 -14.67 0.09
C HIS A 62 -5.45 -14.37 1.53
N LEU A 63 -6.27 -13.65 2.28
CA LEU A 63 -6.02 -13.33 3.68
C LEU A 63 -6.00 -14.58 4.57
N ALA A 64 -6.89 -15.54 4.31
CA ALA A 64 -6.91 -16.83 5.01
C ALA A 64 -5.65 -17.66 4.73
N ALA A 65 -5.15 -17.64 3.48
CA ALA A 65 -3.89 -18.29 3.11
C ALA A 65 -2.68 -17.57 3.73
N GLN A 66 -2.67 -16.24 3.70
CA GLN A 66 -1.62 -15.37 4.23
C GLN A 66 -1.33 -15.62 5.73
N ALA A 67 -2.37 -15.94 6.51
CA ALA A 67 -2.25 -16.27 7.92
C ALA A 67 -1.39 -17.53 8.19
N ARG A 68 -1.17 -18.38 7.18
CA ARG A 68 -0.39 -19.62 7.27
C ARG A 68 1.00 -19.51 6.63
N TRP A 69 1.31 -18.39 5.99
CA TRP A 69 2.61 -18.17 5.35
C TRP A 69 3.71 -18.02 6.40
N PRO A 70 4.95 -18.44 6.08
CA PRO A 70 6.10 -18.20 6.94
C PRO A 70 6.32 -16.71 7.19
N GLU A 71 6.96 -16.36 8.31
CA GLU A 71 7.29 -14.97 8.66
C GLU A 71 8.02 -14.24 7.51
N VAL A 72 8.94 -14.93 6.84
CA VAL A 72 9.67 -14.45 5.66
C VAL A 72 9.32 -15.34 4.47
N THR A 73 8.71 -14.76 3.44
CA THR A 73 8.37 -15.45 2.18
C THR A 73 9.47 -15.30 1.13
N ASP A 74 9.37 -16.02 0.01
CA ASP A 74 10.29 -15.78 -1.12
C ASP A 74 10.10 -14.39 -1.73
N SER A 75 8.88 -13.83 -1.67
CA SER A 75 8.63 -12.45 -2.10
C SER A 75 9.33 -11.43 -1.19
N ASP A 76 9.38 -11.67 0.13
CA ASP A 76 10.13 -10.83 1.06
C ASP A 76 11.64 -10.88 0.77
N ARG A 77 12.17 -12.07 0.47
CA ARG A 77 13.57 -12.29 0.06
C ARG A 77 13.89 -11.61 -1.26
N LEU A 78 12.97 -11.63 -2.22
CA LEU A 78 13.12 -10.92 -3.49
C LEU A 78 13.27 -9.41 -3.23
N THR A 79 12.39 -8.83 -2.40
CA THR A 79 12.50 -7.42 -2.02
C THR A 79 13.81 -7.10 -1.30
N ALA A 80 14.27 -7.98 -0.40
CA ALA A 80 15.57 -7.82 0.25
C ALA A 80 16.74 -7.80 -0.77
N ALA A 81 16.73 -8.71 -1.75
CA ALA A 81 17.74 -8.75 -2.81
C ALA A 81 17.73 -7.46 -3.64
N PHE A 82 16.56 -6.96 -4.03
CA PHE A 82 16.43 -5.70 -4.78
C PHE A 82 16.96 -4.49 -4.00
N ARG A 83 16.79 -4.47 -2.67
CA ARG A 83 17.39 -3.44 -1.82
C ARG A 83 18.92 -3.55 -1.77
N THR A 84 19.45 -4.76 -1.64
CA THR A 84 20.90 -5.02 -1.68
C THR A 84 21.50 -4.56 -3.02
N LEU A 85 20.83 -4.84 -4.14
CA LEU A 85 21.26 -4.37 -5.47
C LEU A 85 21.24 -2.84 -5.59
N SER A 86 20.21 -2.21 -5.00
CA SER A 86 20.13 -0.75 -4.98
C SER A 86 21.25 -0.11 -4.16
N ALA A 87 21.56 -0.70 -3.00
CA ALA A 87 22.68 -0.27 -2.16
C ALA A 87 24.04 -0.48 -2.86
N ALA A 88 24.15 -1.48 -3.74
CA ALA A 88 25.32 -1.73 -4.60
C ALA A 88 25.39 -0.82 -5.86
N GLY A 89 24.53 0.20 -5.95
CA GLY A 89 24.59 1.22 -6.99
C GLY A 89 23.88 0.88 -8.31
N LEU A 90 23.00 -0.12 -8.32
CA LEU A 90 22.06 -0.37 -9.42
C LEU A 90 20.75 0.37 -9.18
N VAL A 91 20.05 0.74 -10.25
CA VAL A 91 18.62 1.05 -10.16
C VAL A 91 17.87 -0.28 -10.18
N ALA A 92 17.51 -0.79 -9.01
CA ALA A 92 16.73 -2.02 -8.90
C ALA A 92 15.26 -1.68 -8.66
N ARG A 93 14.35 -2.21 -9.50
CA ARG A 93 12.91 -1.97 -9.40
C ARG A 93 12.08 -3.25 -9.55
N GLU A 94 11.22 -3.46 -8.57
CA GLU A 94 10.20 -4.51 -8.58
C GLU A 94 8.96 -4.00 -9.33
N ASP A 95 8.31 -4.87 -10.10
CA ASP A 95 7.05 -4.60 -10.81
C ASP A 95 7.05 -3.25 -11.57
N PHE A 96 8.10 -3.04 -12.37
CA PHE A 96 8.36 -1.77 -13.04
C PHE A 96 7.96 -1.80 -14.52
N ALA A 97 7.10 -0.85 -14.89
CA ALA A 97 6.45 -0.74 -16.20
C ALA A 97 5.58 -1.96 -16.58
N CYS A 98 4.80 -1.82 -17.65
CA CYS A 98 3.88 -2.88 -18.08
C CYS A 98 4.61 -4.08 -18.73
N CYS A 99 5.70 -3.81 -19.46
CA CYS A 99 6.44 -4.81 -20.23
C CYS A 99 7.94 -4.48 -20.33
N GLN A 100 8.73 -5.41 -20.85
CA GLN A 100 10.19 -5.26 -20.97
C GLN A 100 10.61 -4.03 -21.76
N ASN A 101 9.94 -3.74 -22.89
CA ASN A 101 10.32 -2.62 -23.76
C ASN A 101 10.09 -1.27 -23.07
N CYS A 102 8.94 -1.10 -22.41
CA CYS A 102 8.66 0.09 -21.61
C CYS A 102 9.66 0.22 -20.46
N GLY A 103 9.91 -0.87 -19.73
CA GLY A 103 10.87 -0.87 -18.63
C GLY A 103 12.28 -0.44 -19.06
N VAL A 104 12.80 -0.93 -20.20
CA VAL A 104 14.11 -0.49 -20.71
C VAL A 104 14.11 0.98 -21.11
N ALA A 105 13.00 1.50 -21.66
CA ALA A 105 12.89 2.90 -22.05
C ALA A 105 12.83 3.85 -20.85
N GLU A 106 12.18 3.42 -19.76
CA GLU A 106 11.83 4.28 -18.62
C GLU A 106 12.80 4.15 -17.43
N ILE A 107 13.53 3.04 -17.28
CA ILE A 107 14.37 2.77 -16.08
C ILE A 107 15.50 3.79 -15.88
N GLY A 108 15.89 4.51 -16.94
CA GLY A 108 16.85 5.61 -16.84
C GLY A 108 16.33 6.80 -16.05
N ASP A 109 15.02 7.06 -16.08
CA ASP A 109 14.39 8.18 -15.38
C ASP A 109 14.30 7.95 -13.86
N GLU A 110 14.46 6.69 -13.42
CA GLU A 110 14.55 6.31 -12.01
C GLU A 110 15.93 6.60 -11.40
N VAL A 111 16.91 7.05 -12.20
CA VAL A 111 18.19 7.53 -11.67
C VAL A 111 17.96 8.91 -11.03
N PRO A 112 18.25 9.09 -9.72
CA PRO A 112 18.03 10.36 -9.06
C PRO A 112 18.83 11.48 -9.70
N ARG A 113 18.26 12.69 -9.73
CA ARG A 113 18.96 13.88 -10.20
C ARG A 113 20.28 14.07 -9.44
N GLY A 114 21.37 14.29 -10.17
CA GLY A 114 22.70 14.51 -9.60
C GLY A 114 23.46 13.23 -9.22
N ARG A 115 22.93 12.05 -9.55
CA ARG A 115 23.59 10.76 -9.33
C ARG A 115 23.90 10.07 -10.65
N THR A 116 24.89 9.18 -10.61
CA THR A 116 25.15 8.22 -11.66
C THR A 116 24.93 6.82 -11.10
N ALA A 117 23.99 6.09 -11.68
CA ALA A 117 23.89 4.65 -11.46
C ALA A 117 24.71 3.92 -12.52
N ARG A 118 25.32 2.80 -12.17
CA ARG A 118 26.14 2.02 -13.13
C ARG A 118 25.29 1.15 -14.06
N GLY A 119 24.12 0.74 -13.60
CA GLY A 119 23.22 -0.15 -14.31
C GLY A 119 21.88 -0.31 -13.62
N TYR A 120 21.11 -1.28 -14.07
CA TYR A 120 19.76 -1.53 -13.61
C TYR A 120 19.42 -3.02 -13.54
N ALA A 121 18.42 -3.35 -12.73
CA ALA A 121 17.80 -4.66 -12.67
C ALA A 121 16.30 -4.50 -12.38
N PHE A 122 15.42 -5.10 -13.18
CA PHE A 122 13.99 -5.03 -12.91
C PHE A 122 13.23 -6.24 -13.42
N TYR A 123 12.05 -6.48 -12.86
CA TYR A 123 11.01 -7.28 -13.49
C TYR A 123 9.79 -6.39 -13.73
N HIS A 124 9.04 -6.64 -14.79
CA HIS A 124 7.88 -5.83 -15.17
C HIS A 124 6.56 -6.52 -14.81
N ARG A 125 5.42 -5.83 -14.99
CA ARG A 125 4.08 -6.33 -14.62
C ARG A 125 3.76 -7.72 -15.15
N GLN A 126 3.96 -7.95 -16.45
CA GLN A 126 3.71 -9.28 -17.02
C GLN A 126 4.62 -10.39 -16.44
N ASP A 127 5.81 -10.08 -15.89
CA ASP A 127 6.62 -11.10 -15.22
C ASP A 127 6.17 -11.35 -13.78
N ALA A 128 5.66 -10.33 -13.11
CA ALA A 128 4.98 -10.48 -11.82
C ALA A 128 3.75 -11.38 -11.96
N GLU A 129 2.93 -11.17 -12.99
CA GLU A 129 1.77 -12.02 -13.33
C GLU A 129 2.20 -13.47 -13.61
N ARG A 130 3.27 -13.68 -14.38
CA ARG A 130 3.87 -15.02 -14.58
C ARG A 130 4.37 -15.63 -13.27
N GLY A 131 4.89 -14.81 -12.37
CA GLY A 131 5.31 -15.20 -11.02
C GLY A 131 4.12 -15.71 -10.19
N VAL A 132 3.01 -14.97 -10.21
CA VAL A 132 1.72 -15.35 -9.60
C VAL A 132 1.25 -16.70 -10.17
N ASP A 133 1.33 -16.87 -11.49
CA ASP A 133 0.94 -18.11 -12.18
C ASP A 133 1.95 -19.26 -12.00
N GLY A 134 3.00 -19.08 -11.18
CA GLY A 134 3.94 -20.14 -10.78
C GLY A 134 5.11 -20.37 -11.74
N SER A 135 5.28 -19.54 -12.77
CA SER A 135 6.40 -19.65 -13.72
C SER A 135 7.72 -19.11 -13.16
N GLY A 136 7.68 -18.43 -12.00
CA GLY A 136 8.78 -17.63 -11.47
C GLY A 136 8.87 -16.27 -12.16
N VAL A 137 9.79 -15.43 -11.68
CA VAL A 137 9.96 -14.06 -12.15
C VAL A 137 11.23 -13.97 -12.98
N TYR A 138 11.17 -13.29 -14.11
CA TYR A 138 12.33 -13.02 -14.95
C TYR A 138 12.82 -11.60 -14.68
N LEU A 139 14.13 -11.40 -14.59
CA LEU A 139 14.75 -10.10 -14.39
C LEU A 139 15.47 -9.68 -15.66
N THR A 140 15.14 -8.49 -16.12
CA THR A 140 15.89 -7.74 -17.13
C THR A 140 16.97 -6.95 -16.41
N TYR A 141 18.18 -6.94 -16.96
CA TYR A 141 19.30 -6.20 -16.37
C TYR A 141 20.21 -5.62 -17.45
N GLY A 142 21.00 -4.63 -17.06
CA GLY A 142 21.96 -4.01 -17.96
C GLY A 142 22.80 -2.95 -17.29
N LEU A 143 23.69 -2.33 -18.08
CA LEU A 143 24.51 -1.20 -17.67
C LEU A 143 24.04 0.06 -18.40
N PHE A 144 24.17 1.22 -17.75
CA PHE A 144 23.87 2.49 -18.41
C PHE A 144 25.06 2.91 -19.29
N GLY A 145 24.76 3.36 -20.52
CA GLY A 145 25.76 3.86 -21.46
C GLY A 145 26.70 2.81 -22.07
N GLN A 146 26.53 1.52 -21.75
CA GLN A 146 27.36 0.44 -22.29
C GLN A 146 26.59 -0.90 -22.33
N PRO A 147 27.03 -1.88 -23.13
CA PRO A 147 26.41 -3.22 -23.15
C PRO A 147 26.52 -3.92 -21.79
N ALA A 148 25.54 -4.79 -21.49
CA ALA A 148 25.58 -5.64 -20.32
C ALA A 148 26.82 -6.57 -20.35
N THR A 149 27.40 -6.82 -19.18
CA THR A 149 28.53 -7.74 -18.99
C THR A 149 28.09 -8.98 -18.22
N VAL A 150 28.88 -10.05 -18.30
CA VAL A 150 28.64 -11.25 -17.50
C VAL A 150 28.75 -10.92 -16.00
N ASP A 151 29.67 -10.03 -15.63
CA ASP A 151 29.91 -9.64 -14.24
C ASP A 151 28.69 -9.02 -13.57
N VAL A 152 27.94 -8.14 -14.27
CA VAL A 152 26.71 -7.56 -13.68
C VAL A 152 25.60 -8.60 -13.55
N GLY A 153 25.51 -9.55 -14.49
CA GLY A 153 24.56 -10.66 -14.41
C GLY A 153 24.89 -11.60 -13.24
N GLU A 154 26.16 -11.94 -13.04
CA GLU A 154 26.61 -12.75 -11.89
C GLU A 154 26.41 -12.02 -10.57
N GLU A 155 26.66 -10.71 -10.51
CA GLU A 155 26.42 -9.92 -9.31
C GLU A 155 24.94 -9.95 -8.90
N ILE A 156 24.03 -9.75 -9.86
CA ILE A 156 22.59 -9.81 -9.62
C ILE A 156 22.17 -11.21 -9.17
N ALA A 157 22.65 -12.24 -9.88
CA ALA A 157 22.36 -13.63 -9.54
C ALA A 157 22.91 -14.01 -8.15
N ALA A 158 24.09 -13.51 -7.78
CA ALA A 158 24.71 -13.75 -6.48
C ALA A 158 23.93 -13.06 -5.35
N ALA A 159 23.47 -11.81 -5.54
CA ALA A 159 22.65 -11.11 -4.55
C ALA A 159 21.33 -11.85 -4.30
N LEU A 160 20.66 -12.32 -5.35
CA LEU A 160 19.43 -13.11 -5.23
C LEU A 160 19.68 -14.45 -4.50
N ARG A 161 20.77 -15.16 -4.84
CA ARG A 161 21.14 -16.41 -4.17
C ARG A 161 21.52 -16.20 -2.71
N ALA A 162 22.12 -15.06 -2.35
CA ALA A 162 22.49 -14.73 -0.98
C ALA A 162 21.26 -14.60 -0.07
N GLU A 163 20.12 -14.16 -0.60
CA GLU A 163 18.82 -14.16 0.09
C GLU A 163 18.13 -15.54 0.13
N GLY A 164 18.79 -16.58 -0.41
CA GLY A 164 18.29 -17.96 -0.42
C GLY A 164 17.33 -18.29 -1.56
N LEU A 165 17.26 -17.45 -2.60
CA LEU A 165 16.40 -17.69 -3.77
C LEU A 165 17.03 -18.68 -4.77
N THR A 166 16.18 -19.46 -5.45
CA THR A 166 16.62 -20.34 -6.54
C THR A 166 16.73 -19.55 -7.85
N VAL A 167 17.95 -19.41 -8.37
CA VAL A 167 18.26 -18.55 -9.52
C VAL A 167 18.81 -19.36 -10.69
N HIS A 168 18.17 -19.21 -11.85
CA HIS A 168 18.58 -19.80 -13.13
C HIS A 168 19.04 -18.71 -14.09
N TRP A 169 20.32 -18.76 -14.45
CA TRP A 169 20.91 -17.92 -15.49
C TRP A 169 22.08 -18.69 -16.12
N ASP A 170 22.24 -18.57 -17.44
CA ASP A 170 23.17 -19.38 -18.24
C ASP A 170 24.48 -18.64 -18.58
N GLY A 171 24.72 -17.50 -17.94
CA GLY A 171 25.90 -16.67 -18.15
C GLY A 171 25.88 -15.84 -19.44
N HIS A 172 24.82 -15.91 -20.25
CA HIS A 172 24.72 -15.11 -21.46
C HIS A 172 24.08 -13.75 -21.18
N THR A 173 24.71 -12.67 -21.65
CA THR A 173 24.23 -11.30 -21.42
C THR A 173 22.94 -10.96 -22.17
N GLY A 174 22.57 -11.77 -23.17
CA GLY A 174 21.30 -11.67 -23.89
C GLY A 174 20.13 -12.41 -23.25
N THR A 175 20.36 -13.16 -22.16
CA THR A 175 19.32 -13.90 -21.46
C THR A 175 18.96 -13.24 -20.14
N ARG A 176 17.69 -13.38 -19.75
CA ARG A 176 17.16 -12.85 -18.49
C ARG A 176 17.45 -13.80 -17.34
N ILE A 177 17.58 -13.25 -16.14
CA ILE A 177 17.79 -14.04 -14.91
C ILE A 177 16.43 -14.51 -14.40
N ARG A 178 16.19 -15.83 -14.34
CA ARG A 178 14.94 -16.38 -13.80
C ARG A 178 15.09 -16.72 -12.32
N VAL A 179 14.16 -16.25 -11.50
CA VAL A 179 14.02 -16.61 -10.10
C VAL A 179 12.82 -17.53 -9.94
N ALA A 180 13.07 -18.77 -9.53
CA ALA A 180 12.00 -19.69 -9.15
C ALA A 180 11.61 -19.39 -7.70
N LEU A 181 10.34 -19.02 -7.48
CA LEU A 181 9.84 -18.61 -6.18
C LEU A 181 8.35 -18.93 -6.02
N THR A 182 7.91 -19.06 -4.77
CA THR A 182 6.49 -19.10 -4.43
C THR A 182 5.98 -17.66 -4.23
N TRP A 183 5.08 -17.19 -5.09
CA TRP A 183 4.58 -15.81 -4.99
C TRP A 183 3.66 -15.62 -3.79
N GLN A 184 4.09 -14.84 -2.80
CA GLN A 184 3.40 -14.64 -1.53
C GLN A 184 3.60 -13.20 -1.04
N ARG A 185 2.84 -12.27 -1.61
CA ARG A 185 2.83 -10.85 -1.22
C ARG A 185 1.75 -10.57 -0.18
N ARG A 186 2.15 -9.96 0.94
CA ARG A 186 1.25 -9.69 2.05
C ARG A 186 0.40 -8.45 1.79
N ARG A 187 -0.85 -8.51 2.21
CA ARG A 187 -1.80 -7.39 2.27
C ARG A 187 -2.07 -7.04 3.73
N ALA A 188 -2.10 -5.75 4.04
CA ALA A 188 -2.48 -5.19 5.33
C ALA A 188 -3.26 -3.89 5.11
N GLY A 189 -4.07 -3.50 6.10
CA GLY A 189 -4.85 -2.26 6.05
C GLY A 189 -5.72 -2.11 4.83
N ARG A 190 -5.60 -0.95 4.16
CA ARG A 190 -6.38 -0.62 2.96
C ARG A 190 -6.24 -1.68 1.85
N LEU A 191 -5.06 -2.29 1.72
CA LEU A 191 -4.84 -3.37 0.75
C LEU A 191 -5.50 -4.70 1.15
N ALA A 192 -5.87 -4.87 2.42
CA ALA A 192 -6.60 -6.02 2.94
C ALA A 192 -8.09 -5.70 3.23
N ALA A 193 -8.54 -4.48 2.95
CA ALA A 193 -9.87 -4.01 3.28
C ALA A 193 -10.94 -4.69 2.43
N LEU A 194 -12.08 -4.96 3.05
CA LEU A 194 -13.27 -5.52 2.44
C LEU A 194 -14.47 -4.61 2.74
N PRO A 195 -15.51 -4.60 1.90
CA PRO A 195 -16.80 -4.02 2.28
C PRO A 195 -17.27 -4.59 3.62
N ALA A 196 -17.96 -3.79 4.42
CA ALA A 196 -18.51 -4.26 5.69
C ALA A 196 -19.46 -5.45 5.46
N THR A 197 -19.28 -6.54 6.19
CA THR A 197 -20.16 -7.71 6.07
C THR A 197 -21.44 -7.46 6.86
N VAL A 198 -22.51 -7.05 6.17
CA VAL A 198 -23.78 -6.67 6.77
C VAL A 198 -24.97 -7.24 5.97
N ASP A 199 -26.04 -7.61 6.67
CA ASP A 199 -27.30 -8.03 6.03
C ASP A 199 -28.20 -6.83 5.69
N ASP A 200 -27.91 -5.66 6.29
CA ASP A 200 -28.67 -4.42 6.21
C ASP A 200 -27.96 -3.34 5.37
N ASP A 201 -27.30 -3.73 4.28
CA ASP A 201 -26.68 -2.77 3.36
C ASP A 201 -27.73 -1.92 2.64
N VAL A 202 -27.42 -0.64 2.45
CA VAL A 202 -28.29 0.36 1.82
C VAL A 202 -27.48 1.27 0.93
N ASP A 203 -28.13 1.79 -0.12
CA ASP A 203 -27.52 2.85 -0.92
C ASP A 203 -27.63 4.20 -0.21
N ILE A 204 -26.52 4.94 -0.24
CA ILE A 204 -26.33 6.23 0.39
C ILE A 204 -25.73 7.22 -0.61
N GLU A 205 -26.08 8.49 -0.48
CA GLU A 205 -25.46 9.56 -1.25
C GLU A 205 -24.26 10.10 -0.46
N VAL A 206 -23.10 10.20 -1.12
CA VAL A 206 -21.84 10.64 -0.52
C VAL A 206 -21.37 11.95 -1.16
N GLU A 207 -21.03 12.93 -0.33
CA GLU A 207 -20.47 14.23 -0.75
C GLU A 207 -19.25 14.59 0.10
N LEU A 208 -18.17 15.02 -0.54
CA LEU A 208 -16.96 15.50 0.12
C LEU A 208 -17.11 17.00 0.45
N LEU A 209 -17.22 17.33 1.74
CA LEU A 209 -17.41 18.73 2.16
C LEU A 209 -16.13 19.56 2.07
N ASN A 210 -14.97 18.91 1.96
CA ASN A 210 -13.69 19.54 1.73
C ASN A 210 -12.75 18.61 0.98
N GLU A 211 -11.62 19.16 0.53
CA GLU A 211 -10.70 18.48 -0.37
C GLU A 211 -10.12 17.19 0.24
N TRP A 212 -10.51 16.05 -0.33
CA TRP A 212 -9.82 14.78 -0.26
C TRP A 212 -9.53 14.34 -1.69
N THR A 213 -8.25 14.36 -2.08
CA THR A 213 -7.80 14.07 -3.45
C THR A 213 -7.04 12.75 -3.53
N GLY A 214 -6.95 12.20 -4.74
CA GLY A 214 -6.24 10.95 -5.03
C GLY A 214 -7.20 9.78 -5.25
N SER A 215 -6.63 8.63 -5.63
CA SER A 215 -7.36 7.39 -5.92
C SER A 215 -8.01 6.73 -4.70
N ASP A 216 -7.66 7.20 -3.50
CA ASP A 216 -8.13 6.64 -2.22
C ASP A 216 -9.35 7.38 -1.64
N ALA A 217 -9.78 8.48 -2.28
CA ALA A 217 -10.99 9.19 -1.93
C ALA A 217 -12.22 8.45 -2.49
N PRO A 218 -13.34 8.42 -1.75
CA PRO A 218 -14.57 7.82 -2.26
C PRO A 218 -15.07 8.60 -3.46
N THR A 219 -15.71 7.91 -4.40
CA THR A 219 -16.46 8.55 -5.48
C THR A 219 -17.70 9.23 -4.88
N GLU A 220 -17.90 10.51 -5.18
CA GLU A 220 -19.12 11.23 -4.81
C GLU A 220 -20.34 10.70 -5.57
N GLY A 221 -21.50 10.74 -4.93
CA GLY A 221 -22.75 10.20 -5.47
C GLY A 221 -23.24 8.96 -4.73
N LEU A 222 -24.11 8.21 -5.42
CA LEU A 222 -24.77 7.03 -4.88
C LEU A 222 -23.81 5.85 -4.78
N THR A 223 -23.67 5.26 -3.59
CA THR A 223 -22.86 4.06 -3.35
C THR A 223 -23.43 3.21 -2.22
N SER A 224 -22.89 2.01 -2.02
CA SER A 224 -23.32 1.15 -0.91
C SER A 224 -22.68 1.59 0.41
N ALA A 225 -23.48 1.57 1.48
CA ALA A 225 -23.05 1.89 2.83
C ALA A 225 -21.91 0.99 3.30
N ALA A 226 -22.01 -0.31 3.02
CA ALA A 226 -20.98 -1.29 3.37
C ALA A 226 -19.63 -0.98 2.70
N ARG A 227 -19.64 -0.51 1.44
CA ARG A 227 -18.43 -0.11 0.72
C ARG A 227 -17.79 1.12 1.36
N LEU A 228 -18.55 2.20 1.55
CA LEU A 228 -18.03 3.41 2.20
C LEU A 228 -17.46 3.11 3.59
N ALA A 229 -18.22 2.38 4.41
CA ALA A 229 -17.84 2.08 5.79
C ALA A 229 -16.63 1.14 5.91
N GLY A 230 -16.48 0.17 5.00
CA GLY A 230 -15.40 -0.81 5.02
C GLY A 230 -14.11 -0.37 4.30
N LEU A 231 -14.24 0.46 3.25
CA LEU A 231 -13.14 0.75 2.32
C LEU A 231 -12.59 2.16 2.44
N ASP A 232 -13.39 3.13 2.88
CA ASP A 232 -13.02 4.55 2.88
C ASP A 232 -12.92 5.14 4.27
N LEU A 233 -14.00 5.04 5.07
CA LEU A 233 -14.06 5.65 6.41
C LEU A 233 -12.90 5.25 7.34
N PRO A 234 -12.39 4.00 7.35
CA PRO A 234 -11.30 3.64 8.26
C PRO A 234 -10.00 4.42 8.02
N TRP A 235 -9.83 4.98 6.81
CA TRP A 235 -8.65 5.76 6.41
C TRP A 235 -8.99 7.22 6.13
N LEU A 236 -10.12 7.72 6.63
CA LEU A 236 -10.54 9.11 6.48
C LEU A 236 -9.43 10.07 6.96
N PRO A 237 -8.87 10.95 6.09
CA PRO A 237 -7.76 11.80 6.49
C PRO A 237 -8.12 12.84 7.56
N ALA A 238 -7.11 13.32 8.28
CA ALA A 238 -7.27 14.37 9.28
C ALA A 238 -7.83 15.63 8.62
N GLY A 239 -8.88 16.22 9.21
CA GLY A 239 -9.51 17.43 8.71
C GLY A 239 -10.44 17.24 7.50
N VAL A 240 -10.59 16.02 6.98
CA VAL A 240 -11.60 15.69 5.96
C VAL A 240 -12.96 15.44 6.62
N ARG A 241 -14.01 15.95 5.99
CA ARG A 241 -15.41 15.77 6.36
C ARG A 241 -16.20 15.27 5.16
N ILE A 242 -17.04 14.27 5.41
CA ILE A 242 -17.89 13.64 4.41
C ILE A 242 -19.33 13.77 4.88
N GLN A 243 -20.20 14.21 4.00
CA GLN A 243 -21.64 14.14 4.22
C GLN A 243 -22.16 12.85 3.61
N VAL A 244 -22.93 12.11 4.40
CA VAL A 244 -23.67 10.94 3.96
C VAL A 244 -25.15 11.23 4.14
N ALA A 245 -25.94 11.01 3.08
CA ALA A 245 -27.37 11.26 3.09
C ALA A 245 -28.17 10.01 2.71
N HIS A 246 -29.30 9.83 3.37
CA HIS A 246 -30.27 8.78 3.06
C HIS A 246 -31.68 9.25 3.42
N GLU A 247 -32.61 9.13 2.47
CA GLU A 247 -34.04 9.52 2.62
C GLU A 247 -34.26 10.90 3.30
N GLY A 248 -33.41 11.88 2.99
CA GLY A 248 -33.52 13.25 3.52
C GLY A 248 -32.98 13.46 4.93
N THR A 249 -32.34 12.46 5.55
CA THR A 249 -31.53 12.62 6.76
C THR A 249 -30.06 12.66 6.39
N THR A 250 -29.24 13.41 7.14
CA THR A 250 -27.80 13.50 6.88
C THR A 250 -26.95 13.19 8.12
N VAL A 251 -25.74 12.71 7.87
CA VAL A 251 -24.68 12.63 8.88
C VAL A 251 -23.40 13.20 8.27
N VAL A 252 -22.75 14.09 9.02
CA VAL A 252 -21.41 14.58 8.68
C VAL A 252 -20.40 13.77 9.46
N VAL A 253 -19.61 12.96 8.74
CA VAL A 253 -18.58 12.09 9.30
C VAL A 253 -17.23 12.80 9.25
N ARG A 254 -16.49 12.72 10.35
CA ARG A 254 -15.12 13.23 10.49
C ARG A 254 -14.31 12.28 11.36
N ARG A 255 -12.98 12.34 11.25
CA ARG A 255 -12.07 11.59 12.12
C ARG A 255 -11.62 12.42 13.31
N GLU A 256 -11.54 11.80 14.48
CA GLU A 256 -10.78 12.29 15.65
C GLU A 256 -9.85 11.19 16.14
N GLY A 257 -8.54 11.35 15.93
CA GLY A 257 -7.57 10.28 16.25
C GLY A 257 -7.91 9.01 15.47
N ASP A 258 -8.14 7.90 16.17
CA ASP A 258 -8.48 6.60 15.56
C ASP A 258 -9.99 6.29 15.62
N THR A 259 -10.83 7.32 15.78
CA THR A 259 -12.29 7.18 15.88
C THR A 259 -13.00 7.99 14.81
N LEU A 260 -14.20 7.56 14.47
CA LEU A 260 -15.10 8.29 13.59
C LEU A 260 -16.18 8.98 14.42
N VAL A 261 -16.44 10.24 14.10
CA VAL A 261 -17.49 11.04 14.72
C VAL A 261 -18.52 11.40 13.65
N GLY A 262 -19.76 10.97 13.86
CA GLY A 262 -20.91 11.36 13.05
C GLY A 262 -21.73 12.43 13.76
N ALA A 263 -21.88 13.61 13.15
CA ALA A 263 -22.77 14.67 13.60
C ALA A 263 -24.07 14.64 12.79
N TYR A 264 -25.22 14.65 13.46
CA TYR A 264 -26.55 14.56 12.83
C TYR A 264 -27.29 15.90 12.92
N PRO A 265 -27.26 16.75 11.87
CA PRO A 265 -27.84 18.09 11.91
C PRO A 265 -29.33 18.09 12.27
N GLU A 266 -30.10 17.16 11.73
CA GLU A 266 -31.55 17.04 11.93
C GLU A 266 -31.90 16.51 13.33
N GLN A 267 -30.95 15.88 14.03
CA GLN A 267 -31.10 15.43 15.42
C GLN A 267 -30.53 16.42 16.43
N GLY A 268 -30.60 17.72 16.11
CA GLY A 268 -30.10 18.80 16.97
C GLY A 268 -28.58 18.85 17.09
N GLY A 269 -27.85 18.32 16.10
CA GLY A 269 -26.39 18.28 16.10
C GLY A 269 -25.79 17.29 17.11
N ARG A 270 -26.57 16.28 17.53
CA ARG A 270 -26.05 15.22 18.39
C ARG A 270 -24.91 14.50 17.68
N GLU A 271 -23.83 14.22 18.40
CA GLU A 271 -22.71 13.44 17.89
C GLU A 271 -22.78 11.98 18.39
N LEU A 272 -22.26 11.08 17.56
CA LEU A 272 -21.98 9.69 17.89
C LEU A 272 -20.53 9.40 17.50
N THR A 273 -19.77 8.81 18.44
CA THR A 273 -18.39 8.37 18.20
C THR A 273 -18.34 6.85 18.15
N VAL A 274 -17.66 6.31 17.15
CA VAL A 274 -17.46 4.86 16.92
C VAL A 274 -15.99 4.58 16.59
N GLY A 275 -15.56 3.31 16.68
CA GLY A 275 -14.22 2.92 16.24
C GLY A 275 -14.00 3.13 14.74
N ARG A 276 -12.76 3.23 14.28
CA ARG A 276 -12.46 3.50 12.85
C ARG A 276 -13.09 2.52 11.87
N HIS A 277 -13.30 1.27 12.27
CA HIS A 277 -13.87 0.21 11.43
C HIS A 277 -15.38 0.04 11.65
N ASP A 278 -15.99 0.82 12.54
CA ASP A 278 -17.39 0.70 12.94
C ASP A 278 -18.27 1.74 12.21
N GLY A 279 -17.84 2.25 11.06
CA GLY A 279 -18.54 3.29 10.31
C GLY A 279 -20.00 2.95 9.97
N MET A 280 -20.33 1.66 9.85
CA MET A 280 -21.71 1.20 9.66
C MET A 280 -22.65 1.60 10.81
N ASP A 281 -22.14 1.76 12.03
CA ASP A 281 -22.96 2.19 13.16
C ASP A 281 -23.40 3.66 13.03
N LEU A 282 -22.58 4.51 12.40
CA LEU A 282 -22.99 5.88 12.05
C LEU A 282 -24.11 5.88 11.01
N ILE A 283 -24.02 4.97 10.03
CA ILE A 283 -25.01 4.84 8.95
C ILE A 283 -26.32 4.20 9.47
N ARG A 284 -26.25 3.20 10.35
CA ARG A 284 -27.45 2.64 10.99
C ARG A 284 -28.20 3.69 11.80
N ARG A 285 -27.49 4.59 12.48
CA ARG A 285 -28.14 5.72 13.17
C ARG A 285 -28.84 6.66 12.20
N LEU A 286 -28.25 6.89 11.02
CA LEU A 286 -28.80 7.71 9.95
C LEU A 286 -30.13 7.14 9.45
N THR A 287 -30.20 5.82 9.26
CA THR A 287 -31.38 5.10 8.77
C THR A 287 -32.41 4.76 9.86
N GLY A 288 -32.24 5.28 11.08
CA GLY A 288 -33.16 5.05 12.21
C GLY A 288 -33.00 3.68 12.90
N GLY A 289 -31.97 2.93 12.54
CA GLY A 289 -31.59 1.67 13.18
C GLY A 289 -31.09 1.85 14.62
N SER A 290 -31.15 0.75 15.39
CA SER A 290 -30.56 0.69 16.72
C SER A 290 -29.05 0.56 16.60
N VAL A 291 -28.31 1.43 17.30
CA VAL A 291 -26.85 1.35 17.38
C VAL A 291 -26.46 0.82 18.75
N PRO A 292 -25.46 -0.09 18.84
CA PRO A 292 -24.88 -0.48 20.12
C PRO A 292 -24.47 0.74 20.97
N ALA A 293 -24.53 0.62 22.29
CA ALA A 293 -24.04 1.68 23.17
C ALA A 293 -22.51 1.82 23.02
N ALA A 294 -22.06 3.03 22.69
CA ALA A 294 -20.68 3.48 22.47
C ALA A 294 -19.60 2.41 22.73
N THR A 295 -19.05 1.84 21.65
CA THR A 295 -18.16 0.69 21.73
C THR A 295 -16.70 1.09 21.51
N GLN A 296 -15.92 0.71 22.53
CA GLN A 296 -14.46 0.52 22.62
C GLN A 296 -13.53 1.73 22.44
N PRO A 297 -12.56 1.92 23.37
CA PRO A 297 -11.48 2.86 23.17
C PRO A 297 -10.65 2.45 21.96
N ALA A 298 -10.15 3.45 21.23
CA ALA A 298 -9.21 3.25 20.13
C ALA A 298 -8.06 2.33 20.56
N PRO A 299 -7.64 1.39 19.71
CA PRO A 299 -6.47 0.57 19.97
C PRO A 299 -5.23 1.45 20.24
N PRO A 300 -4.40 1.11 21.25
CA PRO A 300 -3.32 1.96 21.74
C PRO A 300 -2.08 1.97 20.83
N ASN A 301 -2.21 1.65 19.55
CA ASN A 301 -1.09 1.46 18.62
C ASN A 301 -1.30 2.07 17.23
N PHE A 302 -2.20 3.03 17.07
CA PHE A 302 -2.33 3.80 15.84
C PHE A 302 -1.27 4.91 15.74
N LEU A 303 -0.85 5.20 14.50
CA LEU A 303 -0.02 6.32 14.11
C LEU A 303 -0.76 7.20 13.09
N GLU A 304 -0.74 8.52 13.30
CA GLU A 304 -1.12 9.44 12.23
C GLU A 304 0.05 9.60 11.27
N ALA A 305 -0.15 9.40 9.97
CA ALA A 305 0.94 9.35 9.02
C ALA A 305 0.74 10.25 7.80
N THR A 306 1.86 10.78 7.31
CA THR A 306 1.98 11.39 5.99
C THR A 306 3.11 10.69 5.26
N TYR A 307 2.87 10.17 4.07
CA TYR A 307 3.83 9.32 3.38
C TYR A 307 3.68 9.38 1.87
N GLN A 308 4.75 9.01 1.18
CA GLN A 308 4.75 8.78 -0.26
C GLN A 308 4.54 7.30 -0.56
N TYR A 309 3.57 6.98 -1.40
CA TYR A 309 3.32 5.63 -1.88
C TYR A 309 2.95 5.69 -3.36
N ARG A 310 3.74 5.01 -4.20
CA ARG A 310 3.48 4.91 -5.65
C ARG A 310 3.29 6.24 -6.37
N GLY A 311 4.06 7.25 -5.97
CA GLY A 311 4.02 8.57 -6.60
C GLY A 311 2.86 9.46 -6.15
N SER A 312 2.01 9.02 -5.22
CA SER A 312 1.06 9.87 -4.51
C SER A 312 1.52 10.14 -3.08
N VAL A 313 1.14 11.31 -2.56
CA VAL A 313 1.39 11.68 -1.16
C VAL A 313 0.08 11.56 -0.40
N GLN A 314 0.05 10.68 0.59
CA GLN A 314 -1.03 10.52 1.53
C GLN A 314 -0.76 11.39 2.75
N LYS A 315 -1.77 12.10 3.26
CA LYS A 315 -1.60 13.11 4.32
C LYS A 315 -2.56 12.86 5.47
N GLY A 316 -2.04 12.80 6.68
CA GLY A 316 -2.83 12.66 7.91
C GLY A 316 -3.75 11.43 7.87
N VAL A 317 -3.27 10.30 7.36
CA VAL A 317 -4.03 9.05 7.28
C VAL A 317 -3.70 8.19 8.50
N PRO A 318 -4.68 7.51 9.09
CA PRO A 318 -4.41 6.58 10.18
C PRO A 318 -3.83 5.25 9.70
N LEU A 319 -2.78 4.81 10.39
CA LEU A 319 -2.12 3.53 10.14
C LEU A 319 -2.08 2.67 11.40
N ASP A 320 -2.24 1.37 11.22
CA ASP A 320 -1.86 0.37 12.22
C ASP A 320 -0.40 -0.10 12.04
N ALA A 321 0.06 -0.98 12.92
CA ALA A 321 1.44 -1.47 12.90
C ALA A 321 1.76 -2.31 11.65
N ALA A 322 0.83 -3.13 11.17
CA ALA A 322 1.04 -3.99 10.01
C ALA A 322 1.10 -3.17 8.72
N GLU A 323 0.24 -2.17 8.59
CA GLU A 323 0.25 -1.16 7.53
C GLU A 323 1.54 -0.37 7.52
N THR A 324 1.93 0.15 8.68
CA THR A 324 3.17 0.92 8.86
C THR A 324 4.39 0.10 8.42
N ARG A 325 4.47 -1.17 8.84
CA ARG A 325 5.53 -2.10 8.41
C ARG A 325 5.50 -2.33 6.90
N LEU A 326 4.33 -2.57 6.32
CA LEU A 326 4.19 -2.80 4.88
C LEU A 326 4.68 -1.58 4.08
N LEU A 327 4.27 -0.36 4.48
CA LEU A 327 4.70 0.88 3.85
C LEU A 327 6.20 1.11 3.96
N LEU A 328 6.78 0.95 5.17
CA LEU A 328 8.22 1.06 5.38
C LEU A 328 8.99 0.10 4.46
N HIS A 329 8.49 -1.13 4.29
CA HIS A 329 9.11 -2.10 3.39
C HIS A 329 8.86 -1.80 1.90
N ALA A 330 7.79 -1.10 1.55
CA ALA A 330 7.52 -0.71 0.17
C ALA A 330 8.33 0.51 -0.29
N MET A 331 8.92 1.28 0.63
CA MET A 331 9.76 2.44 0.32
C MET A 331 10.95 2.04 -0.56
N ARG A 332 11.10 2.71 -1.72
CA ARG A 332 12.11 2.35 -2.71
C ARG A 332 13.43 3.06 -2.44
N PRO A 333 14.57 2.37 -2.43
CA PRO A 333 15.86 3.05 -2.41
C PRO A 333 15.98 4.02 -3.58
N LEU A 334 16.60 5.17 -3.33
CA LEU A 334 16.85 6.25 -4.30
C LEU A 334 15.61 7.01 -4.79
N SER A 335 14.40 6.78 -4.27
CA SER A 335 13.19 7.47 -4.75
C SER A 335 12.81 8.73 -3.97
N PHE A 336 13.49 9.01 -2.85
CA PHE A 336 13.03 9.98 -1.83
C PHE A 336 11.65 9.65 -1.24
N ASP A 337 11.18 8.41 -1.38
CA ASP A 337 10.00 7.96 -0.63
C ASP A 337 10.25 8.20 0.87
N PHE A 338 9.20 8.63 1.56
CA PHE A 338 9.25 8.97 2.98
C PHE A 338 7.97 8.51 3.70
N LEU A 339 8.09 8.35 5.01
CA LEU A 339 7.01 8.10 5.96
C LEU A 339 7.26 8.94 7.20
N THR A 340 6.39 9.91 7.46
CA THR A 340 6.36 10.73 8.66
C THR A 340 5.19 10.25 9.53
N ALA A 341 5.47 9.81 10.74
CA ALA A 341 4.49 9.26 11.67
C ALA A 341 4.46 10.03 12.99
N PHE A 342 3.26 10.24 13.51
CA PHE A 342 3.00 10.93 14.77
C PHE A 342 2.36 9.97 15.78
N GLY A 343 2.93 9.95 16.99
CA GLY A 343 2.30 9.34 18.16
C GLY A 343 1.16 10.19 18.70
N ARG A 344 0.41 9.65 19.66
CA ARG A 344 -0.75 10.30 20.27
C ARG A 344 -0.38 11.56 21.06
N SER A 345 0.81 11.57 21.65
CA SER A 345 1.38 12.72 22.36
C SER A 345 1.97 13.79 21.45
N GLY A 346 1.99 13.55 20.13
CA GLY A 346 2.58 14.45 19.13
C GLY A 346 4.08 14.22 18.86
N GLY A 347 4.71 13.22 19.48
CA GLY A 347 6.05 12.78 19.11
C GLY A 347 6.10 12.37 17.63
N CYS A 348 7.13 12.77 16.91
CA CYS A 348 7.21 12.61 15.46
C CYS A 348 8.49 11.89 15.03
N VAL A 349 8.31 10.82 14.27
CA VAL A 349 9.38 10.06 13.64
C VAL A 349 9.22 10.18 12.14
N GLN A 350 10.32 10.49 11.45
CA GLN A 350 10.37 10.43 9.99
C GLN A 350 11.40 9.41 9.54
N VAL A 351 11.04 8.66 8.51
CA VAL A 351 11.93 7.79 7.76
C VAL A 351 11.89 8.23 6.31
N ALA A 352 13.04 8.47 5.69
CA ALA A 352 13.12 8.88 4.28
C ALA A 352 14.33 8.25 3.59
N TRP A 353 14.17 7.87 2.32
CA TRP A 353 15.32 7.50 1.50
C TRP A 353 16.07 8.76 1.07
N GLU A 354 17.23 8.99 1.68
CA GLU A 354 18.18 10.00 1.27
C GLU A 354 19.22 9.40 0.31
N PRO A 355 20.03 10.23 -0.39
CA PRO A 355 21.05 9.73 -1.30
C PRO A 355 22.06 8.78 -0.62
N ASP A 356 22.31 8.95 0.67
CA ASP A 356 23.32 8.17 1.40
C ASP A 356 22.74 6.95 2.14
N GLY A 357 21.41 6.77 2.09
CA GLY A 357 20.72 5.63 2.68
C GLY A 357 19.37 6.00 3.29
N LEU A 358 18.83 5.10 4.12
CA LEU A 358 17.57 5.33 4.82
C LEU A 358 17.83 6.22 6.04
N TRP A 359 17.46 7.50 5.94
CA TRP A 359 17.55 8.45 7.04
C TRP A 359 16.39 8.23 8.01
N LEU A 360 16.70 8.07 9.30
CA LEU A 360 15.74 7.94 10.39
C LEU A 360 15.96 9.09 11.38
N GLU A 361 14.90 9.82 11.71
CA GLU A 361 14.99 10.99 12.57
C GLU A 361 13.77 11.20 13.47
N GLU A 362 14.00 11.88 14.60
CA GLU A 362 12.98 12.59 15.35
C GLU A 362 12.81 14.00 14.78
N LEU A 363 11.57 14.43 14.56
CA LEU A 363 11.24 15.81 14.23
C LEU A 363 10.62 16.50 15.45
N ASP A 364 11.39 17.35 16.13
CA ASP A 364 10.89 18.16 17.25
C ASP A 364 10.42 19.53 16.72
N SER A 365 9.13 19.63 16.43
CA SER A 365 8.50 20.88 15.96
C SER A 365 8.59 22.03 16.97
N ALA A 366 8.66 21.73 18.27
CA ALA A 366 8.75 22.76 19.31
C ALA A 366 10.14 23.39 19.38
N ARG A 367 11.19 22.60 19.09
CA ARG A 367 12.58 23.06 19.02
C ARG A 367 13.04 23.41 17.61
N SER A 368 12.24 23.10 16.61
CA SER A 368 12.57 23.22 15.18
C SER A 368 13.87 22.48 14.85
N THR A 369 13.97 21.23 15.30
CA THR A 369 15.15 20.38 15.14
C THR A 369 14.84 18.99 14.62
N SER A 370 15.67 18.51 13.69
CA SER A 370 15.78 17.10 13.33
C SER A 370 16.97 16.53 14.04
N THR A 371 16.80 15.37 14.66
CA THR A 371 17.92 14.59 15.18
C THR A 371 17.82 13.19 14.62
N GLY A 372 18.86 12.71 13.94
CA GLY A 372 18.79 11.42 13.26
C GLY A 372 20.11 10.91 12.72
N ARG A 373 20.05 9.74 12.07
CA ARG A 373 21.17 9.14 11.32
C ARG A 373 20.65 8.21 10.22
N ILE A 374 21.57 7.76 9.36
CA ILE A 374 21.30 6.63 8.47
C ILE A 374 21.09 5.37 9.33
N ALA A 375 20.02 4.64 9.05
CA ALA A 375 19.57 3.48 9.80
C ALA A 375 19.20 2.32 8.86
N THR A 376 19.04 1.14 9.45
CA THR A 376 18.49 -0.04 8.75
C THR A 376 16.96 -0.02 8.79
N ILE A 377 16.31 -0.74 7.88
CA ILE A 377 14.84 -0.92 7.91
C ILE A 377 14.38 -1.49 9.26
N GLY A 378 15.13 -2.45 9.83
CA GLY A 378 14.78 -3.02 11.14
C GLY A 378 14.92 -2.03 12.32
N GLU A 379 15.82 -1.06 12.23
CA GLU A 379 15.91 0.04 13.20
C GLU A 379 14.74 1.01 13.07
N ALA A 380 14.39 1.40 11.84
CA ALA A 380 13.24 2.24 11.55
C ALA A 380 11.92 1.58 12.01
N GLU A 381 11.76 0.29 11.76
CA GLU A 381 10.59 -0.46 12.22
C GLU A 381 10.46 -0.49 13.73
N ARG A 382 11.56 -0.72 14.46
CA ARG A 382 11.56 -0.66 15.93
C ARG A 382 11.16 0.73 16.43
N MET A 383 11.69 1.79 15.82
CA MET A 383 11.36 3.17 16.18
C MET A 383 9.86 3.45 16.02
N LEU A 384 9.29 3.10 14.87
CA LEU A 384 7.86 3.27 14.59
C LEU A 384 6.99 2.42 15.51
N THR A 385 7.44 1.21 15.87
CA THR A 385 6.75 0.33 16.82
C THR A 385 6.71 0.93 18.22
N VAL A 386 7.82 1.48 18.71
CA VAL A 386 7.88 2.15 20.02
C VAL A 386 7.00 3.41 20.00
N LEU A 387 7.04 4.20 18.91
CA LEU A 387 6.15 5.36 18.77
C LEU A 387 4.68 4.96 18.85
N ALA A 388 4.29 3.89 18.15
CA ALA A 388 2.91 3.42 18.14
C ALA A 388 2.46 2.92 19.52
N THR A 389 3.26 2.04 20.15
CA THR A 389 2.85 1.26 21.32
C THR A 389 3.14 1.97 22.65
N GLU A 390 4.26 2.67 22.74
CA GLU A 390 4.72 3.34 23.97
C GLU A 390 4.52 4.86 23.92
N ASP A 391 4.12 5.42 22.76
CA ASP A 391 3.85 6.86 22.58
C ASP A 391 5.03 7.77 22.94
N ARG A 392 6.24 7.35 22.55
CA ARG A 392 7.49 8.10 22.77
C ARG A 392 8.46 7.92 21.60
N VAL A 393 9.41 8.84 21.48
CA VAL A 393 10.45 8.81 20.45
C VAL A 393 11.83 8.51 21.07
N PRO A 394 12.30 7.25 21.05
CA PRO A 394 13.59 6.87 21.64
C PRO A 394 14.79 7.14 20.72
N ILE A 395 14.91 8.32 20.11
CA ILE A 395 15.98 8.57 19.12
C ILE A 395 17.39 8.39 19.71
N ASP A 396 17.57 8.75 20.98
CA ASP A 396 18.84 8.60 21.70
C ASP A 396 19.21 7.13 21.95
N GLU A 397 18.24 6.21 21.96
CA GLU A 397 18.46 4.76 22.14
C GLU A 397 18.93 4.09 20.84
N LEU A 398 18.80 4.77 19.70
CA LEU A 398 19.26 4.29 18.40
C LEU A 398 20.80 4.12 18.39
N GLY A 399 21.52 4.84 19.25
CA GLY A 399 22.98 4.83 19.34
C GLY A 399 23.69 5.36 18.09
N GLY A 400 25.02 5.39 18.13
CA GLY A 400 25.85 5.97 17.06
C GLY A 400 25.89 7.50 17.09
N ASP A 401 26.53 8.08 16.08
CA ASP A 401 26.69 9.53 15.96
C ASP A 401 25.42 10.15 15.35
N LEU A 402 24.53 10.65 16.22
CA LEU A 402 23.35 11.40 15.80
C LEU A 402 23.75 12.79 15.29
N VAL A 403 23.10 13.24 14.22
CA VAL A 403 23.25 14.58 13.67
C VAL A 403 21.99 15.38 13.98
N THR A 404 22.16 16.53 14.63
CA THR A 404 21.06 17.48 14.85
C THR A 404 21.13 18.65 13.87
N LYS A 405 20.06 18.85 13.10
CA LYS A 405 19.87 19.97 12.16
C LYS A 405 18.75 20.89 12.70
N ARG A 406 18.90 22.21 12.56
CA ARG A 406 17.83 23.19 12.85
C ARG A 406 17.17 23.66 11.57
N TRP A 407 15.87 23.94 11.59
CA TRP A 407 15.11 24.55 10.50
C TRP A 407 14.33 25.78 10.92
#